data_AF-A0A6P0XC57-F1
#
_entry.id   AF-A0A6P0XC57-F1
#
_cell.length_a   1.000
_cell.length_b   1.000
_cell.length_c   1.000
_cell.angle_alpha   90.00
_cell.angle_beta   90.00
_cell.angle_gamma   90.00
#
_symmetry.space_group_name_H-M   'P 1'
#
loop_
_entity.id
_entity.type
_entity.pdbx_description
1 polymer ?
#
loop_
_entity_poly.entity_id
_entity_poly.type
_entity_poly.pdbx_seq_one_letter_code
_entity_poly.pdbx_strand_id
1 'polypeptide(L)'
;ASVSQRDRHKSLDAGGNDFLPKPVNAQKLFKMLDRHLGIKWKYAQTKNIEIMSESSTSDVVIDNPQILSPPLEELEILLALVQRGRLNKLSIKAQQIQQSNQKYIPFIKPILQWTKDFEADKIEEFIQSFLEQKE
;
A
#
# COMPACT_ATOMS: atom_id res chain seq x y z
N ALA A 1 11.61 -6.44 22.47
CA ALA A 1 12.94 -5.90 22.84
C ALA A 1 12.75 -4.64 23.69
N SER A 2 13.15 -4.68 24.97
CA SER A 2 13.11 -3.52 25.88
C SER A 2 14.36 -2.67 25.69
N VAL A 3 14.22 -1.35 25.57
CA VAL A 3 15.35 -0.42 25.37
C VAL A 3 15.76 0.21 26.71
N SER A 4 17.06 0.34 26.92
CA SER A 4 17.69 0.86 28.14
C SER A 4 18.25 2.27 27.93
N GLN A 5 18.62 2.96 29.01
CA GLN A 5 19.30 4.25 28.91
C GLN A 5 20.64 4.19 28.15
N ARG A 6 21.29 3.02 28.11
CA ARG A 6 22.52 2.82 27.34
C ARG A 6 22.26 2.90 25.83
N ASP A 7 21.10 2.42 25.38
CA ASP A 7 20.74 2.47 23.97
C ASP A 7 20.50 3.91 23.51
N ARG A 8 19.91 4.74 24.37
CA ARG A 8 19.78 6.19 24.13
C ARG A 8 21.13 6.86 23.94
N HIS A 9 22.05 6.64 24.89
CA HIS A 9 23.36 7.29 24.85
C HIS A 9 24.14 6.90 23.59
N LYS A 10 24.20 5.60 23.29
CA LYS A 10 24.84 5.09 22.06
C LYS A 10 24.28 5.71 20.79
N SER A 11 22.95 5.89 20.70
CA SER A 11 22.34 6.50 19.51
C SER A 11 22.71 7.98 19.36
N LEU A 12 22.82 8.73 20.45
CA LEU A 12 23.19 10.14 20.41
C LEU A 12 24.69 10.31 20.11
N ASP A 13 25.54 9.51 20.75
CA ASP A 13 27.00 9.53 20.51
C ASP A 13 27.35 9.14 19.07
N ALA A 14 26.54 8.29 18.43
CA ALA A 14 26.67 7.93 17.02
C ALA A 14 26.20 9.03 16.04
N GLY A 15 25.82 10.22 16.55
CA GLY A 15 25.38 11.36 15.74
C GLY A 15 23.87 11.46 15.54
N GLY A 16 23.06 10.71 16.29
CA GLY A 16 21.61 10.81 16.24
C GLY A 16 21.09 12.14 16.80
N ASN A 17 20.10 12.73 16.15
CA ASN A 17 19.51 14.00 16.59
C ASN A 17 18.61 13.87 17.84
N ASP A 18 18.00 12.70 18.04
CA ASP A 18 17.16 12.36 19.19
C ASP A 18 16.97 10.83 19.25
N PHE A 19 16.29 10.32 20.30
CA PHE A 19 16.07 8.90 20.54
C PHE A 19 14.61 8.59 20.87
N LEU A 20 14.01 7.64 20.14
CA LEU A 20 12.65 7.15 20.36
C LEU A 20 12.68 5.69 20.84
N PRO A 21 12.22 5.40 22.08
CA PRO A 21 12.24 4.05 22.60
C PRO A 21 11.22 3.13 21.91
N LYS A 22 11.51 1.82 21.89
CA LYS A 22 10.54 0.78 21.48
C LYS A 22 9.51 0.54 22.60
N PRO A 23 8.26 0.16 22.27
CA PRO A 23 7.68 0.12 20.93
C PRO A 23 7.50 1.54 20.36
N VAL A 24 7.72 1.68 19.06
CA VAL A 24 7.69 2.98 18.38
C VAL A 24 6.27 3.55 18.43
N ASN A 25 6.11 4.71 19.06
CA ASN A 25 4.86 5.46 19.04
C ASN A 25 4.87 6.45 17.87
N ALA A 26 4.00 6.23 16.88
CA ALA A 26 3.94 7.03 15.65
C ALA A 26 3.74 8.53 15.91
N GLN A 27 2.89 8.92 16.88
CA GLN A 27 2.67 10.33 17.20
C GLN A 27 3.93 11.01 17.75
N LYS A 28 4.69 10.32 18.61
CA LYS A 28 5.97 10.83 19.11
C LYS A 28 6.98 10.95 17.99
N LEU A 29 7.07 9.95 17.10
CA LEU A 29 7.94 10.00 15.93
C LEU A 29 7.62 11.21 15.04
N PHE A 30 6.36 11.43 14.70
CA PHE A 30 5.97 12.55 13.83
C PHE A 30 6.27 13.92 14.43
N LYS A 31 6.13 14.09 15.75
CA LYS A 31 6.55 15.32 16.44
C LYS A 31 8.06 15.53 16.39
N MET A 32 8.85 14.46 16.51
CA MET A 32 10.31 14.54 16.40
C MET A 32 10.72 14.92 14.97
N LEU A 33 10.11 14.30 13.96
CA LEU A 33 10.35 14.65 12.56
C LEU A 33 9.98 16.11 12.25
N ASP A 34 8.82 16.58 12.71
CA ASP A 34 8.41 17.99 12.60
C ASP A 34 9.46 18.93 13.21
N ARG A 35 9.87 18.67 14.45
CA ARG A 35 10.87 19.47 15.16
C ARG A 35 12.23 19.51 14.45
N HIS A 36 12.73 18.36 14.02
CA HIS A 36 14.10 18.25 13.50
C HIS A 36 14.22 18.58 12.00
N LEU A 37 13.15 18.41 11.22
CA LEU A 37 13.15 18.68 9.78
C LEU A 37 12.40 19.96 9.40
N GLY A 38 11.65 20.58 10.33
CA GLY A 38 10.86 21.79 10.05
C GLY A 38 9.73 21.57 9.05
N ILE A 39 9.15 20.36 9.02
CA ILE A 39 8.17 19.95 8.00
C ILE A 39 6.73 20.23 8.44
N LYS A 40 5.87 20.66 7.50
CA LYS A 40 4.43 20.77 7.77
C LYS A 40 3.69 19.55 7.27
N TRP A 41 2.96 18.88 8.16
CA TRP A 41 2.10 17.75 7.79
C TRP A 41 0.92 18.22 6.95
N LYS A 42 0.79 17.65 5.74
CA LYS A 42 -0.41 17.74 4.92
C LYS A 42 -1.22 16.47 5.13
N TYR A 43 -2.25 16.54 5.97
CA TYR A 43 -3.20 15.45 6.10
C TYR A 43 -4.21 15.55 4.95
N ALA A 44 -4.42 14.45 4.24
CA ALA A 44 -5.58 14.36 3.36
C ALA A 44 -6.83 14.51 4.25
N GLN A 45 -7.74 15.40 3.88
CA GLN A 45 -9.08 15.35 4.47
C GLN A 45 -9.63 13.98 4.11
N THR A 46 -9.79 13.12 5.11
CA THR A 46 -10.62 11.94 4.98
C THR A 46 -12.01 12.46 4.64
N LYS A 47 -12.34 12.53 3.34
CA LYS A 47 -13.73 12.42 2.93
C LYS A 47 -14.15 11.10 3.52
N ASN A 48 -14.97 11.20 4.57
CA ASN A 48 -15.72 10.11 5.11
C ASN A 48 -16.59 9.63 3.95
N ILE A 49 -16.06 8.73 3.13
CA ILE A 49 -16.89 7.93 2.25
C ILE A 49 -17.53 7.00 3.25
N GLU A 50 -18.73 7.42 3.68
CA GLU A 50 -19.67 6.57 4.37
C GLU A 50 -19.67 5.23 3.65
N ILE A 51 -19.11 4.25 4.33
CA ILE A 51 -19.26 2.86 3.94
C ILE A 51 -20.76 2.61 4.12
N MET A 52 -21.50 2.74 3.03
CA MET A 52 -22.84 2.20 2.91
C MET A 52 -22.70 0.68 3.00
N SER A 53 -22.67 0.19 4.23
CA SER A 53 -23.07 -1.15 4.55
C SER A 53 -24.58 -1.16 4.52
N GLU A 54 -25.18 -1.81 3.52
CA GLU A 54 -26.35 -2.66 3.73
C GLU A 54 -26.64 -3.51 2.48
N SER A 55 -26.35 -4.79 2.64
CA SER A 55 -27.29 -5.90 2.43
C SER A 55 -27.81 -6.17 1.03
N SER A 56 -27.40 -7.32 0.47
CA SER A 56 -28.34 -8.34 -0.01
C SER A 56 -27.61 -9.67 -0.19
N THR A 57 -28.01 -10.62 0.63
CA THR A 57 -27.98 -12.07 0.43
C THR A 57 -27.95 -12.52 -1.03
N SER A 58 -26.97 -13.35 -1.37
CA SER A 58 -27.18 -14.58 -2.14
C SER A 58 -25.95 -15.45 -1.95
N ASP A 59 -26.17 -16.59 -1.29
CA ASP A 59 -25.35 -17.78 -1.46
C ASP A 59 -25.24 -18.06 -2.96
N VAL A 60 -24.12 -17.67 -3.56
CA VAL A 60 -23.65 -18.30 -4.78
C VAL A 60 -22.23 -18.73 -4.49
N VAL A 61 -22.10 -20.00 -4.17
CA VAL A 61 -20.87 -20.76 -4.37
C VAL A 61 -20.56 -20.63 -5.87
N ILE A 62 -19.79 -19.60 -6.24
CA ILE A 62 -19.19 -19.53 -7.56
C ILE A 62 -17.84 -20.19 -7.43
N ASP A 63 -17.82 -21.47 -7.80
CA ASP A 63 -16.61 -22.18 -8.20
C ASP A 63 -15.78 -21.27 -9.10
N ASN A 64 -14.61 -20.89 -8.57
CA ASN A 64 -13.50 -20.22 -9.26
C ASN A 64 -13.90 -19.04 -10.19
N PRO A 65 -14.09 -17.80 -9.67
CA PRO A 65 -14.22 -16.64 -10.54
C PRO A 65 -12.91 -16.46 -11.31
N GLN A 66 -12.94 -16.74 -12.62
CA GLN A 66 -11.84 -16.46 -13.54
C GLN A 66 -11.46 -14.98 -13.38
N ILE A 67 -10.31 -14.72 -12.73
CA ILE A 67 -9.80 -13.38 -12.53
C ILE A 67 -9.42 -12.86 -13.92
N LEU A 68 -10.24 -11.98 -14.48
CA LEU A 68 -9.97 -11.37 -15.78
C LEU A 68 -8.85 -10.34 -15.61
N SER A 69 -7.71 -10.60 -16.25
CA SER A 69 -6.58 -9.67 -16.27
C SER A 69 -6.79 -8.56 -17.30
N PRO A 70 -6.30 -7.34 -17.03
CA PRO A 70 -6.28 -6.27 -18.02
C PRO A 70 -5.38 -6.58 -19.22
N PRO A 71 -5.40 -5.74 -20.28
CA PRO A 71 -4.51 -5.88 -21.44
C PRO A 71 -3.03 -5.92 -21.03
N LEU A 72 -2.19 -6.53 -21.88
CA LEU A 72 -0.76 -6.69 -21.63
C LEU A 72 -0.06 -5.35 -21.34
N GLU A 73 -0.37 -4.32 -22.14
CA GLU A 73 0.16 -2.96 -21.98
C GLU A 73 -0.13 -2.39 -20.58
N GLU A 74 -1.34 -2.65 -20.05
CA GLU A 74 -1.74 -2.21 -18.72
C GLU A 74 -1.00 -2.98 -17.62
N LEU A 75 -0.79 -4.29 -17.79
CA LEU A 75 -0.01 -5.13 -16.86
C LEU A 75 1.46 -4.68 -16.79
N GLU A 76 2.09 -4.40 -17.93
CA GLU A 76 3.48 -3.92 -17.98
C GLU A 76 3.65 -2.58 -17.27
N ILE A 77 2.68 -1.66 -17.43
CA ILE A 77 2.68 -0.38 -16.71
C ILE A 77 2.57 -0.61 -15.21
N LEU A 78 1.65 -1.49 -14.76
CA LEU A 78 1.50 -1.81 -13.34
C LEU A 78 2.79 -2.43 -12.77
N LEU A 79 3.39 -3.38 -13.48
CA LEU A 79 4.65 -4.02 -13.09
C LEU A 79 5.79 -2.99 -12.95
N ALA A 80 5.97 -2.14 -13.95
CA ALA A 80 7.00 -1.10 -13.92
C ALA A 80 6.80 -0.09 -12.77
N LEU A 81 5.55 0.19 -12.37
CA LEU A 81 5.25 1.05 -11.24
C LEU A 81 5.61 0.38 -9.89
N VAL A 82 5.34 -0.91 -9.74
CA VAL A 82 5.71 -1.68 -8.54
C VAL A 82 7.23 -1.76 -8.40
N GLN A 83 7.93 -2.17 -9.47
CA GLN A 83 9.40 -2.32 -9.49
C GLN A 83 10.15 -1.02 -9.19
N ARG A 84 9.55 0.14 -9.52
CA ARG A 84 10.09 1.47 -9.22
C ARG A 84 9.68 2.01 -7.84
N GLY A 85 8.97 1.21 -7.04
CA GLY A 85 8.45 1.61 -5.73
C GLY A 85 7.41 2.74 -5.80
N ARG A 86 6.72 2.92 -6.94
CA ARG A 86 5.77 4.02 -7.18
C ARG A 86 4.34 3.62 -6.80
N LEU A 87 4.15 3.13 -5.58
CA LEU A 87 2.88 2.63 -5.03
C LEU A 87 1.70 3.63 -5.13
N ASN A 88 1.96 4.92 -4.94
CA ASN A 88 0.92 5.95 -5.12
C ASN A 88 0.43 6.03 -6.58
N LYS A 89 1.35 5.97 -7.55
CA LYS A 89 1.01 6.01 -8.98
C LYS A 89 0.34 4.70 -9.42
N LEU A 90 0.80 3.57 -8.85
CA LEU A 90 0.19 2.26 -9.02
C LEU A 90 -1.28 2.26 -8.61
N SER A 91 -1.60 2.79 -7.41
CA SER A 91 -2.99 2.89 -6.93
C SER A 91 -3.87 3.70 -7.89
N ILE A 92 -3.39 4.85 -8.37
CA ILE A 92 -4.13 5.70 -9.31
C ILE A 92 -4.38 4.94 -10.62
N LYS A 93 -3.34 4.30 -11.17
CA LYS A 93 -3.46 3.55 -12.43
C LYS A 93 -4.39 2.34 -12.30
N ALA A 94 -4.29 1.60 -11.20
CA ALA A 94 -5.17 0.48 -10.88
C ALA A 94 -6.64 0.93 -10.78
N GLN A 95 -6.92 2.07 -10.13
CA GLN A 95 -8.27 2.65 -10.08
C GLN A 95 -8.78 3.07 -11.46
N GLN A 96 -7.92 3.63 -12.33
CA GLN A 96 -8.29 3.97 -13.71
C GLN A 96 -8.71 2.72 -14.50
N ILE A 97 -7.93 1.63 -14.41
CA ILE A 97 -8.26 0.35 -15.07
C ILE A 97 -9.62 -0.18 -14.59
N GLN A 98 -9.86 -0.13 -13.28
CA GLN A 98 -11.14 -0.52 -12.69
C GLN A 98 -12.32 0.33 -13.20
N GLN A 99 -12.12 1.64 -13.37
CA GLN A 99 -13.13 2.56 -13.89
C GLN A 99 -13.41 2.33 -15.38
N SER A 100 -12.38 2.00 -16.17
CA SER A 100 -12.54 1.69 -17.59
C SER A 100 -13.36 0.44 -17.83
N ASN A 101 -13.21 -0.59 -16.99
CA ASN A 101 -14.01 -1.81 -17.08
C ASN A 101 -14.14 -2.52 -15.74
N GLN A 102 -15.37 -2.60 -15.23
CA GLN A 102 -15.68 -3.25 -13.94
C GLN A 102 -15.32 -4.74 -13.90
N LYS A 103 -15.14 -5.40 -15.05
CA LYS A 103 -14.70 -6.80 -15.12
C LYS A 103 -13.31 -7.03 -14.51
N TYR A 104 -12.48 -5.98 -14.40
CA TYR A 104 -11.16 -6.06 -13.79
C TYR A 104 -11.17 -5.88 -12.26
N ILE A 105 -12.32 -5.63 -11.64
CA ILE A 105 -12.43 -5.47 -10.17
C ILE A 105 -11.77 -6.63 -9.40
N PRO A 106 -11.99 -7.92 -9.76
CA PRO A 106 -11.37 -9.04 -9.03
C PRO A 106 -9.83 -9.02 -9.08
N PHE A 107 -9.27 -8.54 -10.19
CA PHE A 107 -7.82 -8.39 -10.39
C PHE A 107 -7.26 -7.17 -9.63
N ILE A 108 -7.98 -6.04 -9.66
CA ILE A 108 -7.50 -4.77 -9.10
C ILE A 108 -7.66 -4.70 -7.57
N LYS A 109 -8.70 -5.32 -7.01
CA LYS A 109 -8.97 -5.30 -5.56
C LYS A 109 -7.77 -5.76 -4.71
N PRO A 110 -7.10 -6.90 -4.97
CA PRO A 110 -5.93 -7.31 -4.20
C PRO A 110 -4.75 -6.34 -4.37
N ILE A 111 -4.51 -5.82 -5.58
CA ILE A 111 -3.45 -4.82 -5.83
C ILE A 111 -3.66 -3.58 -4.97
N LEU A 112 -4.87 -3.04 -4.91
CA LEU A 112 -5.18 -1.87 -4.09
C LEU A 112 -5.04 -2.15 -2.59
N GLN A 113 -5.31 -3.37 -2.14
CA GLN A 113 -5.13 -3.78 -0.75
C GLN A 113 -3.63 -3.84 -0.40
N TRP A 114 -2.84 -4.59 -1.15
CA TRP A 114 -1.40 -4.70 -0.93
C TRP A 114 -0.68 -3.37 -1.10
N THR A 115 -1.19 -2.47 -1.94
CA THR A 115 -0.64 -1.13 -2.06
C THR A 115 -0.82 -0.31 -0.77
N LYS A 116 -1.96 -0.47 -0.06
CA LYS A 116 -2.18 0.16 1.25
C LYS A 116 -1.33 -0.46 2.35
N ASP A 117 -1.10 -1.76 2.24
CA ASP A 117 -0.28 -2.53 3.19
C ASP A 117 1.23 -2.44 2.89
N PHE A 118 1.61 -1.70 1.84
CA PHE A 118 2.99 -1.55 1.35
C PHE A 118 3.68 -2.88 0.99
N GLU A 119 2.90 -3.91 0.61
CA GLU A 119 3.38 -5.24 0.26
C GLU A 119 3.73 -5.33 -1.24
N ALA A 120 4.76 -4.57 -1.66
CA ALA A 120 5.14 -4.46 -3.08
C ALA A 120 5.48 -5.81 -3.73
N ASP A 121 6.19 -6.69 -3.01
CA ASP A 121 6.62 -8.00 -3.51
C ASP A 121 5.41 -8.88 -3.92
N LYS A 122 4.35 -8.89 -3.11
CA LYS A 122 3.12 -9.63 -3.42
C LYS A 122 2.43 -9.11 -4.68
N ILE A 123 2.48 -7.79 -4.90
CA ILE A 123 1.89 -7.19 -6.10
C ILE A 123 2.69 -7.59 -7.34
N GLU A 124 4.02 -7.57 -7.24
CA GLU A 124 4.91 -7.96 -8.33
C GLU A 124 4.70 -9.42 -8.72
N GLU A 125 4.76 -10.34 -7.75
CA GLU A 125 4.52 -11.77 -7.95
C GLU A 125 3.13 -12.02 -8.57
N PHE A 126 2.12 -11.33 -8.06
CA PHE A 126 0.77 -11.43 -8.59
C PHE A 126 0.72 -11.01 -10.05
N ILE A 127 1.23 -9.82 -10.42
CA ILE A 127 1.19 -9.34 -11.81
C ILE A 127 2.00 -10.27 -12.73
N GLN A 128 3.18 -10.73 -12.31
CA GLN A 128 4.01 -11.66 -13.08
C GLN A 128 3.29 -12.97 -13.39
N SER A 129 2.56 -13.53 -12.43
CA SER A 129 1.79 -14.77 -12.65
C SER A 129 0.76 -14.68 -13.78
N PHE A 130 0.24 -13.47 -14.08
CA PHE A 130 -0.68 -13.25 -15.20
C PHE A 130 0.02 -12.93 -16.52
N LEU A 131 1.30 -12.53 -16.48
CA LEU A 131 2.13 -12.35 -17.67
C LEU A 131 2.62 -13.71 -18.18
N GLU A 132 3.07 -14.59 -17.28
CA GLU A 132 3.55 -15.94 -17.60
C GLU A 132 2.45 -16.85 -18.13
N GLN A 133 1.18 -16.61 -17.75
CA GLN A 133 0.03 -17.37 -18.27
C GLN A 133 -0.40 -16.95 -19.70
N LYS A 134 0.18 -15.89 -20.25
CA LYS A 134 -0.14 -15.35 -21.59
C LYS A 134 0.93 -15.64 -22.65
N GLU A 135 2.03 -16.30 -22.27
CA GLU A 135 3.02 -16.89 -23.19
C GLU A 135 2.63 -18.34 -23.56
#